data_AF-A0A484FIB3-F1
#
_entry.id   AF-A0A484FIB3-F1
#
_cell.length_a   1.000
_cell.length_b   1.000
_cell.length_c   1.000
_cell.angle_alpha   90.00
_cell.angle_beta   90.00
_cell.angle_gamma   90.00
#
_symmetry.space_group_name_H-M   'P 1'
#
loop_
_entity.id
_entity.type
_entity.pdbx_description
1 polymer ?
#
loop_
_entity_poly.entity_id
_entity_poly.type
_entity_poly.pdbx_seq_one_letter_code
_entity_poly.pdbx_strand_id
1 'polypeptide(L)'
;MTSQDESKPPFPPFTEETARIKVKTAQDAWNTRNPTKWEREQGYRLRKELFAFTDNKIAVQFWYEWHDESGQWWRTYGLEDWTFADNGLMRKRQMSANDVKIEDSQRWFVDGVDVNTVSIGEQHW
;
A
#
# COMPACT_ATOMS: atom_id res chain seq x y z
N MET A 1 27.24 0.50 23.56
CA MET A 1 27.48 0.53 22.10
C MET A 1 26.11 0.47 21.44
N THR A 2 25.52 1.63 21.13
CA THR A 2 24.18 1.81 20.55
C THR A 2 24.33 3.06 19.67
N SER A 3 23.91 3.12 18.41
CA SER A 3 22.92 2.36 17.66
C SER A 3 23.41 2.19 16.21
N GLN A 4 23.02 1.11 15.53
CA GLN A 4 23.13 1.07 14.07
C GLN A 4 22.34 2.25 13.51
N ASP A 5 22.98 3.01 12.63
CA ASP A 5 22.40 4.14 11.92
C ASP A 5 21.34 3.61 10.93
N GLU A 6 20.09 3.51 11.37
CA GLU A 6 18.98 2.96 10.57
C GLU A 6 18.56 3.97 9.49
N SER A 7 19.29 3.96 8.37
CA SER A 7 18.92 4.65 7.15
C SER A 7 18.13 3.73 6.21
N LYS A 8 17.08 4.26 5.57
CA LYS A 8 16.22 3.50 4.65
C LYS A 8 16.02 4.26 3.33
N PRO A 9 16.90 4.09 2.33
CA PRO A 9 16.72 4.73 1.03
C PRO A 9 15.44 4.25 0.32
N PRO A 10 14.92 4.98 -0.68
CA PRO A 10 15.36 6.31 -1.13
C PRO A 10 15.15 7.41 -0.08
N PHE A 11 15.99 8.45 -0.13
CA PHE A 11 15.97 9.61 0.79
C PHE A 11 15.26 10.81 0.13
N PRO A 12 14.62 11.69 0.90
CA PRO A 12 14.10 12.96 0.39
C PRO A 12 15.23 13.99 0.09
N PRO A 13 14.99 15.01 -0.75
CA PRO A 13 13.77 15.23 -1.53
C PRO A 13 13.61 14.19 -2.64
N PHE A 14 12.39 13.74 -2.85
CA PHE A 14 12.11 12.70 -3.83
C PHE A 14 12.05 13.25 -5.26
N THR A 15 12.57 12.47 -6.19
CA THR A 15 12.18 12.48 -7.61
C THR A 15 10.97 11.58 -7.82
N GLU A 16 10.33 11.67 -8.98
CA GLU A 16 9.23 10.76 -9.31
C GLU A 16 9.67 9.29 -9.27
N GLU A 17 10.83 8.99 -9.86
CA GLU A 17 11.42 7.64 -9.85
C GLU A 17 11.62 7.12 -8.42
N THR A 18 12.26 7.91 -7.56
CA THR A 18 12.55 7.50 -6.18
C THR A 18 11.28 7.42 -5.31
N ALA A 19 10.29 8.27 -5.56
CA ALA A 19 8.97 8.17 -4.93
C ALA A 19 8.26 6.87 -5.33
N ARG A 20 8.27 6.50 -6.62
CA ARG A 20 7.71 5.22 -7.10
C ARG A 20 8.41 4.01 -6.47
N ILE A 21 9.74 4.04 -6.36
CA ILE A 21 10.51 3.01 -5.66
C ILE A 21 10.08 2.92 -4.19
N LYS A 22 9.90 4.06 -3.51
CA LYS A 22 9.45 4.11 -2.11
C LYS A 22 8.05 3.49 -1.94
N VAL A 23 7.12 3.84 -2.82
CA VAL A 23 5.75 3.28 -2.83
C VAL A 23 5.77 1.79 -3.07
N LYS A 24 6.52 1.33 -4.08
CA LYS A 24 6.64 -0.09 -4.41
C LYS A 24 7.26 -0.90 -3.28
N THR A 25 8.34 -0.39 -2.66
CA THR A 25 8.98 -1.02 -1.49
C THR A 25 7.99 -1.16 -0.33
N ALA A 26 7.15 -0.14 -0.11
CA ALA A 26 6.12 -0.20 0.92
C ALA A 26 5.02 -1.22 0.57
N GLN A 27 4.56 -1.27 -0.69
CA GLN A 27 3.61 -2.28 -1.15
C GLN A 27 4.12 -3.69 -0.89
N ASP A 28 5.35 -3.99 -1.32
CA ASP A 28 5.94 -5.32 -1.19
C ASP A 28 6.15 -5.72 0.27
N ALA A 29 6.52 -4.76 1.12
CA ALA A 29 6.61 -4.98 2.56
C ALA A 29 5.24 -5.28 3.21
N TRP A 30 4.15 -4.69 2.73
CA TRP A 30 2.81 -4.99 3.23
C TRP A 30 2.27 -6.32 2.70
N ASN A 31 2.52 -6.67 1.44
CA ASN A 31 2.10 -7.96 0.87
C ASN A 31 2.86 -9.16 1.46
N THR A 32 4.04 -8.95 2.04
CA THR A 32 4.81 -9.98 2.73
C THR A 32 4.48 -10.10 4.22
N ARG A 33 3.69 -9.16 4.78
CA ARG A 33 3.20 -9.30 6.15
C ARG A 33 2.18 -10.43 6.19
N ASN A 34 2.41 -11.39 7.08
CA ASN A 34 1.50 -12.50 7.28
C ASN A 34 0.19 -11.98 7.93
N PRO A 35 -0.95 -12.00 7.23
CA PRO A 35 -2.22 -11.50 7.75
C PRO A 35 -2.80 -12.40 8.84
N THR A 36 -2.17 -13.52 9.21
CA THR A 36 -2.58 -14.32 10.39
C THR A 36 -2.58 -13.54 11.70
N LYS A 37 -1.95 -12.35 11.74
CA LYS A 37 -2.07 -11.41 12.86
C LYS A 37 -3.37 -10.58 12.85
N TRP A 38 -4.14 -10.61 11.76
CA TRP A 38 -5.37 -9.86 11.55
C TRP A 38 -6.52 -10.83 11.30
N GLU A 39 -7.17 -11.27 12.38
CA GLU A 39 -8.29 -12.24 12.37
C GLU A 39 -9.36 -11.90 11.32
N ARG A 40 -9.57 -10.60 11.08
CA ARG A 40 -10.58 -10.06 10.18
C ARG A 40 -10.20 -9.99 8.69
N GLU A 41 -8.95 -9.68 8.33
CA GLU A 41 -8.58 -9.34 6.93
C GLU A 41 -7.84 -10.50 6.24
N GLN A 42 -8.57 -11.59 5.99
CA GLN A 42 -8.02 -12.80 5.38
C GLN A 42 -7.85 -12.63 3.87
N GLY A 43 -6.92 -13.38 3.27
CA GLY A 43 -6.67 -13.30 1.82
C GLY A 43 -6.10 -11.96 1.33
N TYR A 44 -5.54 -11.14 2.22
CA TYR A 44 -5.04 -9.79 1.94
C TYR A 44 -4.10 -9.72 0.72
N ARG A 45 -4.43 -8.83 -0.22
CA ARG A 45 -3.61 -8.45 -1.37
C ARG A 45 -3.72 -6.96 -1.63
N LEU A 46 -2.59 -6.26 -1.70
CA LEU A 46 -2.50 -4.80 -1.81
C LEU A 46 -1.80 -4.35 -3.09
N ARG A 47 -2.37 -3.33 -3.72
CA ARG A 47 -1.71 -2.47 -4.71
C ARG A 47 -1.63 -1.05 -4.18
N LYS A 48 -0.46 -0.42 -4.32
CA LYS A 48 -0.23 0.99 -4.03
C LYS A 48 0.29 1.68 -5.29
N GLU A 49 -0.13 2.92 -5.49
CA GLU A 49 0.35 3.75 -6.57
C GLU A 49 0.69 5.14 -6.07
N LEU A 50 1.73 5.72 -6.66
CA LEU A 50 2.11 7.10 -6.41
C LEU A 50 1.00 8.01 -6.94
N PHE A 51 0.41 8.82 -6.06
CA PHE A 51 -0.57 9.84 -6.45
C PHE A 51 0.11 11.19 -6.68
N ALA A 52 0.89 11.65 -5.70
CA ALA A 52 1.67 12.89 -5.79
C ALA A 52 2.86 12.85 -4.84
N PHE A 53 3.84 13.73 -5.04
CA PHE A 53 4.97 13.90 -4.11
C PHE A 53 5.46 15.35 -4.13
N THR A 54 6.08 15.76 -3.02
CA THR A 54 6.77 17.05 -2.89
C THR A 54 7.79 16.94 -1.77
N ASP A 55 9.05 17.30 -2.04
CA ASP A 55 10.16 17.24 -1.08
C ASP A 55 10.22 15.89 -0.33
N ASN A 56 9.88 15.90 0.98
CA ASN A 56 9.88 14.74 1.85
C ASN A 56 8.51 14.09 2.06
N LYS A 57 7.54 14.38 1.19
CA LYS A 57 6.16 13.91 1.27
C LYS A 57 5.79 13.08 0.05
N ILE A 58 5.05 12.02 0.30
CA ILE A 58 4.45 11.17 -0.74
C ILE A 58 2.98 10.95 -0.39
N ALA A 59 2.10 11.27 -1.33
CA ALA A 59 0.70 10.89 -1.32
C ALA A 59 0.53 9.61 -2.15
N VAL A 60 -0.19 8.65 -1.61
CA VAL A 60 -0.33 7.31 -2.18
C VAL A 60 -1.79 6.96 -2.24
N GLN A 61 -2.26 6.52 -3.41
CA GLN A 61 -3.54 5.83 -3.54
C GLN A 61 -3.30 4.33 -3.44
N PHE A 62 -4.25 3.61 -2.86
CA PHE A 62 -4.13 2.17 -2.72
C PHE A 62 -5.47 1.47 -2.73
N TRP A 63 -5.40 0.19 -3.07
CA TRP A 63 -6.52 -0.74 -3.02
C TRP A 63 -6.04 -2.04 -2.43
N TYR A 64 -6.82 -2.62 -1.52
CA TYR A 64 -6.59 -4.00 -1.13
C TYR A 64 -7.89 -4.79 -1.11
N GLU A 65 -7.75 -6.08 -1.39
CA GLU A 65 -8.85 -7.04 -1.31
C GLU A 65 -8.58 -8.00 -0.17
N TRP A 66 -9.64 -8.33 0.55
CA TRP A 66 -9.63 -9.23 1.69
C TRP A 66 -11.02 -9.84 1.86
N HIS A 67 -11.12 -10.92 2.62
CA HIS A 67 -12.39 -11.46 3.04
C HIS A 67 -12.44 -11.60 4.56
N ASP A 68 -13.63 -11.45 5.11
CA ASP A 68 -13.87 -11.72 6.53
C ASP A 68 -14.01 -13.23 6.80
N GLU A 69 -14.21 -13.57 8.07
CA GLU A 69 -14.36 -14.95 8.56
C GLU A 69 -15.57 -15.68 7.95
N SER A 70 -16.56 -14.94 7.44
CA SER A 70 -17.72 -15.52 6.75
C SER A 70 -17.44 -15.84 5.28
N GLY A 71 -16.29 -15.43 4.75
CA GLY A 71 -15.93 -15.53 3.35
C GLY A 71 -16.48 -14.38 2.49
N GLN A 72 -17.07 -13.35 3.10
CA GLN A 72 -17.48 -12.15 2.36
C GLN A 72 -16.25 -11.34 1.96
N TRP A 73 -16.11 -11.11 0.66
CA TRP A 73 -15.04 -10.28 0.09
C TRP A 73 -15.34 -8.78 0.18
N TRP A 74 -14.27 -8.02 0.39
CA TRP A 74 -14.26 -6.57 0.49
C TRP A 74 -13.12 -6.03 -0.37
N ARG A 75 -13.36 -4.87 -0.99
CA ARG A 75 -12.32 -4.05 -1.56
C ARG A 75 -12.26 -2.74 -0.79
N THR A 76 -11.09 -2.46 -0.25
CA THR A 76 -10.81 -1.22 0.44
C THR A 76 -10.15 -0.25 -0.53
N TYR A 77 -10.72 0.95 -0.64
CA TYR A 77 -10.16 2.07 -1.39
C TYR A 77 -9.58 3.07 -0.40
N GLY A 78 -8.36 3.55 -0.61
CA GLY A 78 -7.81 4.53 0.32
C GLY A 78 -6.67 5.40 -0.20
N LEU A 79 -6.37 6.41 0.62
CA LEU A 79 -5.29 7.35 0.43
C LEU A 79 -4.41 7.38 1.67
N GLU A 80 -3.09 7.48 1.47
CA GLU A 80 -2.12 7.68 2.55
C GLU A 80 -1.26 8.92 2.29
N ASP A 81 -1.04 9.71 3.34
CA ASP A 81 -0.04 10.78 3.40
C ASP A 81 1.15 10.30 4.23
N TRP A 82 2.32 10.24 3.59
CA TRP A 82 3.58 9.92 4.22
C TRP A 82 4.49 11.14 4.28
N THR A 83 5.08 11.42 5.44
CA THR A 83 6.18 12.38 5.58
C THR A 83 7.42 11.66 6.12
N PHE A 84 8.58 11.89 5.52
CA PHE A 84 9.84 11.21 5.83
C PHE A 84 10.86 12.13 6.52
N ALA A 85 11.72 11.54 7.36
CA ALA A 85 12.95 12.16 7.85
C ALA A 85 14.07 12.00 6.81
N ASP A 86 15.17 12.75 6.99
CA ASP A 86 16.30 12.79 6.04
C ASP A 86 16.99 11.41 5.89
N ASN A 87 16.97 10.59 6.94
CA ASN A 87 17.46 9.21 6.88
C ASN A 87 16.48 8.23 6.18
N GLY A 88 15.39 8.73 5.60
CA GLY A 88 14.42 7.95 4.84
C GLY A 88 13.43 7.14 5.68
N LEU A 89 13.46 7.26 7.01
CA LEU A 89 12.43 6.69 7.89
C LEU A 89 11.15 7.53 7.84
N MET A 90 10.01 6.85 7.95
CA MET A 90 8.70 7.50 7.95
C MET A 90 8.47 8.20 9.30
N ARG A 91 8.27 9.53 9.28
CA ARG A 91 8.01 10.38 10.45
C ARG A 91 6.51 10.53 10.73
N LYS A 92 5.69 10.50 9.68
CA LYS A 92 4.23 10.61 9.75
C LYS A 92 3.61 9.66 8.74
N ARG A 93 2.56 8.96 9.17
CA ARG A 93 1.62 8.25 8.31
C ARG A 93 0.21 8.63 8.72
N GLN A 94 -0.55 9.20 7.80
CA GLN A 94 -2.00 9.31 7.93
C GLN A 94 -2.64 8.53 6.79
N MET A 95 -3.76 7.88 7.07
CA MET A 95 -4.51 7.16 6.05
C MET A 95 -6.01 7.32 6.30
N SER A 96 -6.76 7.27 5.22
CA SER A 96 -8.22 7.16 5.24
C SER A 96 -8.64 6.18 4.16
N ALA A 97 -9.59 5.34 4.48
CA ALA A 97 -10.03 4.28 3.59
C ALA A 97 -11.50 3.92 3.84
N ASN A 98 -12.13 3.38 2.81
CA ASN A 98 -13.50 2.91 2.84
C ASN A 98 -13.58 1.50 2.25
N ASP A 99 -14.31 0.63 2.93
CA ASP A 99 -14.56 -0.74 2.49
C ASP A 99 -15.83 -0.80 1.65
N VAL A 100 -15.73 -1.44 0.49
CA VAL A 100 -16.86 -1.73 -0.39
C VAL A 100 -17.00 -3.24 -0.48
N LYS A 101 -18.23 -3.72 -0.25
CA LYS A 101 -18.57 -5.14 -0.41
C LYS A 101 -18.44 -5.52 -1.89
N ILE A 102 -17.77 -6.64 -2.17
CA ILE A 102 -17.62 -7.17 -3.53
C ILE A 102 -17.98 -8.67 -3.58
N GLU A 103 -18.40 -9.12 -4.76
CA GLU A 103 -18.51 -10.54 -5.10
C GLU A 103 -17.15 -11.09 -5.54
N ASP A 104 -16.97 -12.41 -5.46
CA ASP A 104 -15.73 -13.07 -5.90
C ASP A 104 -15.44 -12.79 -7.39
N SER A 105 -16.48 -12.71 -8.23
CA SER A 105 -16.42 -12.37 -9.65
C SER A 105 -15.89 -10.95 -9.93
N GLN A 106 -15.95 -10.05 -8.93
CA GLN A 106 -15.51 -8.67 -9.07
C GLN A 106 -14.04 -8.49 -8.67
N ARG A 107 -13.40 -9.49 -8.07
CA ARG A 107 -12.03 -9.41 -7.54
C ARG A 107 -11.01 -9.13 -8.63
N TRP A 108 -10.00 -8.38 -8.25
CA TRP A 108 -8.83 -8.08 -9.06
C TRP A 108 -7.61 -8.92 -8.68
N PHE A 109 -7.46 -9.20 -7.39
CA PHE A 109 -6.27 -9.82 -6.82
C PHE A 109 -6.57 -11.28 -6.48
N VAL A 110 -6.92 -12.07 -7.50
CA VAL A 110 -7.08 -13.52 -7.40
C VAL A 110 -5.71 -14.23 -7.40
N ASP A 111 -5.67 -15.48 -6.94
CA ASP A 111 -4.41 -16.20 -6.84
C ASP A 111 -3.74 -16.39 -8.21
N GLY A 112 -2.41 -16.21 -8.23
CA GLY A 112 -1.61 -16.26 -9.45
C GLY A 112 -1.58 -14.96 -10.26
N VAL A 113 -2.37 -13.94 -9.88
CA VAL A 113 -2.34 -12.62 -10.53
C VAL A 113 -1.26 -11.73 -9.91
N ASP A 114 -0.46 -11.10 -10.77
CA ASP A 114 0.46 -10.04 -10.34
C ASP A 114 -0.32 -8.73 -10.13
N VAL A 115 -0.42 -8.29 -8.88
CA VAL A 115 -1.11 -7.04 -8.48
C VAL A 115 -0.60 -5.81 -9.23
N ASN A 116 0.66 -5.83 -9.71
CA ASN A 116 1.27 -4.71 -10.41
C ASN A 116 0.81 -4.59 -11.88
N THR A 117 0.25 -5.65 -12.46
CA THR A 117 -0.15 -5.70 -13.88
C THR A 117 -1.66 -5.65 -14.10
N VAL A 118 -2.45 -5.80 -13.03
CA VAL A 118 -3.91 -5.66 -13.09
C VAL A 118 -4.31 -4.34 -13.73
N SER A 119 -5.24 -4.39 -14.69
CA SER A 119 -5.86 -3.18 -15.22
C SER A 119 -6.98 -2.73 -14.30
N ILE A 120 -6.83 -1.56 -13.69
CA ILE A 120 -7.87 -0.91 -12.88
C ILE A 120 -8.52 0.16 -13.77
N GLY A 121 -9.82 0.03 -14.05
CA GLY A 121 -10.52 0.96 -14.93
C GLY A 121 -10.69 2.35 -14.31
N GLU A 122 -10.74 3.40 -15.14
CA GLU A 122 -10.80 4.82 -14.75
C GLU A 122 -11.88 5.15 -13.71
N GLN A 123 -12.98 4.42 -13.67
CA GLN A 123 -14.03 4.58 -12.66
C GLN A 123 -13.57 4.30 -11.21
N HIS A 124 -12.35 3.79 -11.03
CA HIS A 124 -11.74 3.48 -9.74
C HIS A 124 -10.52 4.36 -9.43
N TRP A 125 -10.27 5.39 -10.27
CA TRP A 125 -9.21 6.38 -10.13
C TRP A 125 -9.75 7.71 -9.59
#